data_AF-A0A561WG45-F1
#
_entry.id   AF-A0A561WG45-F1
#
_cell.length_a   1.000
_cell.length_b   1.000
_cell.length_c   1.000
_cell.angle_alpha   90.00
_cell.angle_beta   90.00
_cell.angle_gamma   90.00
#
_symmetry.space_group_name_H-M   'P 1'
#
loop_
_entity.id
_entity.type
_entity.pdbx_description
1 polymer ?
#
loop_
_entity_poly.entity_id
_entity_poly.type
_entity_poly.pdbx_seq_one_letter_code
_entity_poly.pdbx_strand_id
1 'polypeptide(L)'
;MTKWSPRRRWAVVVVVTVVLVAAGVVTIAWVRRTSSPWPAMAGTPYEIPLGSDGCPVIEERRQFVDAHGPLVPPGATEVLLCTTPTALPVQRPGVAHPPRQRALRAGAADFAALLNRLPNRNDAWRQWQRRHSGWWPDAAPEPMGEACPLIGYSHEHSFVMRYPDRPPVPLIYTCGGQAGGLTSGTRTRMDYTKPHLVDEFLGRFQQQ
;
A
#
# COMPACT_ATOMS: atom_id res chain seq x y z
N MET A 1 12.43 2.86 -64.02
CA MET A 1 12.57 3.32 -62.63
C MET A 1 12.37 4.84 -62.57
N THR A 2 11.18 5.30 -62.21
CA THR A 2 10.85 6.74 -62.15
C THR A 2 11.63 7.42 -61.01
N LYS A 3 12.61 8.27 -61.36
CA LYS A 3 13.34 9.12 -60.40
C LYS A 3 12.40 10.22 -59.89
N TRP A 4 11.96 10.11 -58.65
CA TRP A 4 11.15 11.13 -58.00
C TRP A 4 11.98 12.39 -57.74
N SER A 5 11.40 13.57 -57.99
CA SER A 5 12.04 14.84 -57.69
C SER A 5 12.22 15.02 -56.16
N PRO A 6 13.28 15.69 -55.71
CA PRO A 6 13.59 15.86 -54.28
C PRO A 6 12.45 16.52 -53.48
N ARG A 7 11.68 17.43 -54.10
CA ARG A 7 10.48 18.04 -53.50
C ARG A 7 9.37 17.02 -53.25
N ARG A 8 9.16 16.07 -54.16
CA ARG A 8 8.12 15.04 -54.05
C ARG A 8 8.47 13.99 -52.99
N ARG A 9 9.76 13.68 -52.84
CA ARG A 9 10.28 12.83 -51.75
C ARG A 9 10.05 13.49 -50.39
N TRP A 10 10.39 14.77 -50.26
CA TRP A 10 10.16 15.55 -49.04
C TRP A 10 8.68 15.63 -48.66
N ALA A 11 7.80 15.92 -49.63
CA ALA A 11 6.36 15.95 -49.38
C ALA A 11 5.83 14.61 -48.88
N VAL A 12 6.29 13.49 -49.45
CA VAL A 12 5.89 12.15 -48.99
C VAL A 12 6.45 11.82 -47.62
N VAL A 13 7.70 12.19 -47.32
CA VAL A 13 8.25 12.01 -45.97
C VAL A 13 7.40 12.76 -44.94
N VAL A 14 7.07 14.03 -45.20
CA VAL A 14 6.24 14.84 -44.30
C VAL A 14 4.86 14.22 -44.10
N VAL A 15 4.18 13.81 -45.19
CA VAL A 15 2.86 13.18 -45.12
C VAL A 15 2.91 11.88 -44.32
N VAL A 16 3.90 11.02 -44.58
CA VAL A 16 4.08 9.76 -43.84
C VAL A 16 4.34 10.02 -42.36
N THR A 17 5.18 11.01 -42.02
CA THR A 17 5.44 11.38 -40.63
C THR A 17 4.17 11.88 -39.94
N VAL A 18 3.38 12.73 -40.58
CA VAL A 18 2.10 13.23 -40.00
C VAL A 18 1.12 12.09 -39.77
N VAL A 19 0.98 11.17 -40.74
CA VAL A 19 0.10 10.00 -40.61
C VAL A 19 0.56 9.09 -39.46
N LEU A 20 1.87 8.84 -39.33
CA LEU A 20 2.41 8.03 -38.23
C LEU A 20 2.19 8.69 -36.86
N VAL A 21 2.38 10.01 -36.77
CA VAL A 21 2.11 10.76 -35.53
C VAL A 21 0.63 10.71 -35.19
N ALA A 22 -0.26 10.96 -36.15
CA ALA A 22 -1.70 10.91 -35.93
C ALA A 22 -2.17 9.51 -35.51
N ALA A 23 -1.69 8.45 -36.18
CA ALA A 23 -1.97 7.07 -35.81
C ALA A 23 -1.47 6.74 -34.39
N GLY A 24 -0.27 7.21 -34.03
CA GLY A 24 0.27 7.08 -32.68
C GLY A 24 -0.61 7.75 -31.62
N VAL A 25 -1.03 9.00 -31.86
CA VAL A 25 -1.92 9.74 -30.95
C VAL A 25 -3.27 9.05 -30.78
N VAL A 26 -3.88 8.59 -31.87
CA VAL A 26 -5.17 7.87 -31.83
C VAL A 26 -5.03 6.54 -31.06
N THR A 27 -3.95 5.81 -31.28
CA THR A 27 -3.69 4.54 -30.58
C THR A 27 -3.51 4.77 -29.08
N ILE A 28 -2.76 5.80 -28.67
CA ILE A 28 -2.59 6.18 -27.26
C ILE A 28 -3.93 6.57 -26.63
N ALA A 29 -4.74 7.37 -27.33
CA ALA A 29 -6.05 7.80 -26.85
C ALA A 29 -7.02 6.62 -26.71
N TRP A 30 -6.99 5.67 -27.66
CA TRP A 30 -7.81 4.47 -27.62
C TRP A 30 -7.38 3.54 -26.48
N VAL A 31 -6.08 3.29 -26.30
CA VAL A 31 -5.55 2.48 -25.19
C VAL A 31 -5.93 3.08 -23.85
N ARG A 32 -5.81 4.41 -23.66
CA ARG A 32 -6.25 5.09 -22.43
C ARG A 32 -7.75 4.96 -22.14
N ARG A 33 -8.56 4.79 -23.19
CA ARG A 33 -10.02 4.66 -23.08
C ARG A 33 -10.46 3.23 -22.77
N THR A 34 -9.72 2.24 -23.27
CA THR A 34 -10.05 0.81 -23.11
C THR A 34 -9.29 0.14 -21.96
N SER A 35 -8.19 0.74 -21.49
CA SER A 35 -7.51 0.30 -20.27
C SER A 35 -8.46 0.35 -19.09
N SER A 36 -8.45 -0.72 -18.29
CA SER A 36 -9.13 -0.76 -17.00
C SER A 36 -8.80 0.52 -16.21
N PRO A 37 -9.79 1.21 -15.60
CA PRO A 37 -9.52 2.37 -14.73
C PRO A 37 -8.74 1.96 -13.47
N TRP A 38 -8.66 0.64 -13.25
CA TRP A 38 -7.97 0.00 -12.16
C TRP A 38 -6.63 -0.54 -12.64
N PRO A 39 -5.52 -0.19 -11.97
CA PRO A 39 -4.20 -0.65 -12.34
C PRO A 39 -4.11 -2.18 -12.29
N ALA A 40 -3.27 -2.75 -13.15
CA ALA A 40 -2.97 -4.17 -13.12
C ALA A 40 -2.52 -4.57 -11.70
N MET A 41 -3.23 -5.52 -11.09
CA MET A 41 -2.87 -6.03 -9.76
C MET A 41 -1.49 -6.69 -9.85
N ALA A 42 -0.50 -6.16 -9.12
CA ALA A 42 0.78 -6.82 -8.90
C ALA A 42 0.75 -7.58 -7.56
N GLY A 43 1.27 -8.80 -7.54
CA GLY A 43 1.29 -9.68 -6.36
C GLY A 43 0.14 -10.69 -6.29
N THR A 44 0.15 -11.53 -5.25
CA THR A 44 -0.93 -12.48 -4.93
C THR A 44 -1.56 -12.13 -3.58
N PRO A 45 -2.89 -12.32 -3.41
CA PRO A 45 -3.51 -12.17 -2.09
C PRO A 45 -2.80 -13.07 -1.07
N TYR A 46 -2.45 -12.48 0.07
CA TYR A 46 -1.79 -13.19 1.16
C TYR A 46 -2.71 -13.19 2.39
N GLU A 47 -2.86 -14.35 3.02
CA GLU A 47 -3.50 -14.46 4.32
C GLU A 47 -2.41 -14.35 5.39
N ILE A 48 -2.50 -13.33 6.24
CA ILE A 48 -1.51 -13.12 7.31
C ILE A 48 -1.89 -14.06 8.47
N PRO A 49 -1.03 -15.03 8.83
CA PRO A 49 -1.34 -15.94 9.92
C PRO A 49 -1.29 -15.21 11.28
N LEU A 50 -2.13 -15.66 12.21
CA LEU A 50 -2.06 -15.26 13.62
C LEU A 50 -1.28 -16.31 14.41
N GLY A 51 -0.36 -15.87 15.25
CA GLY A 51 0.40 -16.70 16.17
C GLY A 51 -0.49 -17.20 17.32
N SER A 52 0.09 -18.03 18.18
CA SER A 52 -0.59 -18.55 19.38
C SER A 52 -0.95 -17.47 20.40
N ASP A 53 -0.25 -16.34 20.35
CA ASP A 53 -0.60 -15.14 21.11
C ASP A 53 -1.76 -14.36 20.48
N GLY A 54 -2.17 -14.70 19.26
CA GLY A 54 -3.20 -13.97 18.51
C GLY A 54 -2.67 -12.71 17.84
N CYS A 55 -1.35 -12.52 17.75
CA CYS A 55 -0.72 -11.44 17.00
C CYS A 55 -0.33 -11.90 15.58
N PRO A 56 -0.29 -10.99 14.59
CA PRO A 56 0.16 -11.32 13.24
C PRO A 56 1.59 -11.85 13.22
N VAL A 57 1.80 -12.97 12.54
CA VAL A 57 3.13 -13.50 12.21
C VAL A 57 3.57 -12.87 10.89
N ILE A 58 4.71 -12.20 10.91
CA ILE A 58 5.25 -11.47 9.77
C ILE A 58 6.20 -12.40 9.01
N GLU A 59 5.72 -12.99 7.91
CA GLU A 59 6.60 -13.68 6.95
C GLU A 59 7.27 -12.65 6.03
N GLU A 60 8.59 -12.77 5.84
CA GLU A 60 9.35 -11.90 4.94
C GLU A 60 8.98 -12.12 3.46
N ARG A 61 9.14 -11.07 2.63
CA ARG A 61 9.12 -11.13 1.15
C ARG A 61 7.82 -11.59 0.51
N ARG A 62 6.67 -11.12 1.01
CA ARG A 62 5.38 -11.26 0.33
C ARG A 62 5.03 -9.99 -0.45
N GLN A 63 4.57 -10.18 -1.68
CA GLN A 63 4.01 -9.11 -2.50
C GLN A 63 2.54 -8.95 -2.19
N PHE A 64 2.10 -7.75 -1.84
CA PHE A 64 0.69 -7.50 -1.58
C PHE A 64 -0.04 -6.95 -2.79
N VAL A 65 -1.20 -7.54 -3.04
CA VAL A 65 -2.22 -6.96 -3.92
C VAL A 65 -2.86 -5.77 -3.22
N ASP A 66 -3.31 -4.78 -3.99
CA ASP A 66 -4.16 -3.71 -3.49
C ASP A 66 -5.52 -3.75 -4.18
N ALA A 67 -6.35 -4.71 -3.75
CA ALA A 67 -7.69 -4.90 -4.27
C ALA A 67 -8.61 -3.74 -3.85
N HIS A 68 -9.68 -3.52 -4.62
CA HIS A 68 -10.68 -2.51 -4.28
C HIS A 68 -11.40 -2.80 -2.96
N GLY A 69 -11.89 -1.72 -2.34
CA GLY A 69 -12.65 -1.75 -1.10
C GLY A 69 -11.88 -1.25 0.13
N PRO A 70 -12.52 -1.27 1.31
CA PRO A 70 -11.92 -0.79 2.55
C PRO A 70 -10.78 -1.72 3.00
N LEU A 71 -9.75 -1.16 3.65
CA LEU A 71 -8.65 -1.95 4.23
C LEU A 71 -9.18 -2.97 5.23
N VAL A 72 -10.10 -2.54 6.08
CA VAL A 72 -10.80 -3.38 7.05
C VAL A 72 -12.31 -3.20 6.94
N PRO A 73 -13.10 -4.28 7.06
CA PRO A 73 -14.56 -4.15 7.13
C PRO A 73 -15.01 -3.24 8.27
N PRO A 74 -16.19 -2.59 8.15
CA PRO A 74 -16.77 -1.85 9.27
C PRO A 74 -17.24 -2.82 10.38
N GLY A 75 -17.45 -2.28 11.58
CA GLY A 75 -18.03 -3.02 12.71
C GLY A 75 -17.02 -3.73 13.61
N ALA A 76 -15.76 -3.29 13.61
CA ALA A 76 -14.78 -3.80 14.56
C ALA A 76 -15.16 -3.40 16.00
N THR A 77 -15.16 -4.37 16.91
CA THR A 77 -15.50 -4.18 18.32
C THR A 77 -14.28 -4.09 19.22
N GLU A 78 -13.13 -4.56 18.74
CA GLU A 78 -11.86 -4.47 19.45
C GLU A 78 -10.72 -4.32 18.44
N VAL A 79 -9.76 -3.45 18.77
CA VAL A 79 -8.48 -3.34 18.05
C VAL A 79 -7.38 -3.76 19.00
N LEU A 80 -6.62 -4.78 18.63
CA LEU A 80 -5.39 -5.13 19.34
C LEU A 80 -4.21 -4.44 18.68
N LEU A 81 -3.42 -3.72 19.46
CA LEU A 81 -2.06 -3.34 19.11
C LEU A 81 -1.13 -4.42 19.64
N CYS A 82 -0.48 -5.12 18.73
CA CYS A 82 0.54 -6.12 19.00
C CYS A 82 1.92 -5.50 18.93
N THR A 83 2.78 -5.87 19.87
CA THR A 83 4.18 -5.42 19.96
C THR A 83 5.10 -6.64 19.98
N THR A 84 5.85 -6.85 18.90
CA THR A 84 6.74 -8.00 18.73
C THR A 84 8.20 -7.52 18.90
N PRO A 85 9.00 -8.13 19.79
CA PRO A 85 10.42 -7.81 19.90
C PRO A 85 11.15 -8.10 18.59
N THR A 86 12.03 -7.20 18.16
CA THR A 86 12.94 -7.46 17.02
C THR A 86 14.24 -8.09 17.48
N ALA A 87 15.07 -8.52 16.53
CA ALA A 87 16.45 -8.92 16.77
C ALA A 87 17.39 -7.74 17.12
N LEU A 88 16.89 -6.50 17.16
CA LEU A 88 17.65 -5.32 17.59
C LEU A 88 17.34 -5.00 19.05
N PRO A 89 18.18 -5.43 20.01
CA PRO A 89 17.96 -5.15 21.41
C PRO A 89 18.44 -3.74 21.71
N VAL A 90 17.56 -2.74 21.60
CA VAL A 90 17.80 -1.45 22.27
C VAL A 90 17.20 -1.53 23.67
N GLN A 91 17.86 -2.28 24.55
CA GLN A 91 17.56 -2.23 25.97
C GLN A 91 18.16 -0.95 26.53
N ARG A 92 17.32 0.03 26.84
CA ARG A 92 17.72 1.14 27.72
C ARG A 92 17.54 0.65 29.16
N PRO A 93 18.61 0.60 29.98
CA PRO A 93 18.50 0.22 31.39
C PRO A 93 17.45 1.08 32.09
N GLY A 94 16.51 0.45 32.80
CA GLY A 94 15.43 1.14 33.54
C GLY A 94 14.15 1.43 32.73
N VAL A 95 14.10 1.13 31.43
CA VAL A 95 12.85 1.24 30.64
C VAL A 95 12.16 -0.12 30.62
N ALA A 96 10.94 -0.18 31.16
CA ALA A 96 10.12 -1.39 31.09
C ALA A 96 9.77 -1.74 29.65
N HIS A 97 9.75 -3.04 29.33
CA HIS A 97 9.30 -3.49 28.02
C HIS A 97 7.83 -3.10 27.82
N PRO A 98 7.44 -2.62 26.62
CA PRO A 98 6.04 -2.43 26.32
C PRO A 98 5.29 -3.77 26.46
N PRO A 99 4.03 -3.75 26.91
CA PRO A 99 3.22 -4.96 26.94
C PRO A 99 3.08 -5.51 25.51
N ARG A 100 3.10 -6.83 25.37
CA ARG A 100 2.97 -7.49 24.07
C ARG A 100 1.68 -7.13 23.35
N GLN A 101 0.61 -6.86 24.10
CA GLN A 101 -0.70 -6.53 23.54
C GLN A 101 -1.36 -5.40 24.33
N ARG A 102 -2.05 -4.51 23.61
CA ARG A 102 -2.99 -3.55 24.17
C ARG A 102 -4.30 -3.66 23.40
N ALA A 103 -5.42 -3.69 24.11
CA ALA A 103 -6.75 -3.80 23.50
C ALA A 103 -7.49 -2.47 23.62
N LEU A 104 -7.95 -1.96 22.48
CA LEU A 104 -8.81 -0.78 22.39
C LEU A 104 -10.22 -1.24 22.04
N ARG A 105 -11.16 -1.15 22.98
CA ARG A 105 -12.59 -1.47 22.75
C ARG A 105 -13.42 -0.23 22.47
N ALA A 106 -13.34 0.77 23.35
CA ALA A 106 -13.97 2.07 23.12
C ALA A 106 -13.23 2.81 21.98
N GLY A 107 -13.96 3.21 20.94
CA GLY A 107 -13.38 3.84 19.75
C GLY A 107 -12.74 2.88 18.75
N ALA A 108 -12.95 1.56 18.88
CA ALA A 108 -12.46 0.58 17.91
C ALA A 108 -13.00 0.84 16.48
N ALA A 109 -14.28 1.17 16.36
CA ALA A 109 -14.92 1.52 15.09
C ALA A 109 -14.33 2.81 14.48
N ASP A 110 -14.03 3.80 15.31
CA ASP A 110 -13.42 5.06 14.85
C ASP A 110 -11.98 4.83 14.38
N PHE A 111 -11.23 3.99 15.08
CA PHE A 111 -9.89 3.59 14.65
C PHE A 111 -9.95 2.81 13.32
N ALA A 112 -10.90 1.89 13.15
CA ALA A 112 -11.13 1.22 11.88
C ALA A 112 -11.47 2.21 10.73
N ALA A 113 -12.25 3.24 11.04
CA ALA A 113 -12.56 4.30 10.09
C ALA A 113 -11.32 5.12 9.73
N LEU A 114 -10.46 5.45 10.69
CA LEU A 114 -9.17 6.11 10.46
C LEU A 114 -8.30 5.29 9.49
N LEU A 115 -8.15 3.99 9.75
CA LEU A 115 -7.40 3.08 8.88
C LEU A 115 -7.93 3.08 7.43
N ASN A 116 -9.26 3.11 7.27
CA ASN A 116 -9.89 3.13 5.95
C ASN A 116 -9.77 4.48 5.22
N ARG A 117 -9.54 5.58 5.94
CA ARG A 117 -9.34 6.93 5.37
C ARG A 117 -7.91 7.17 4.87
N LEU A 118 -6.97 6.31 5.26
CA LEU A 118 -5.60 6.40 4.76
C LEU A 118 -5.58 6.31 3.22
N PRO A 119 -4.62 6.96 2.56
CA PRO A 119 -4.53 6.91 1.11
C PRO A 119 -4.33 5.48 0.59
N ASN A 120 -5.04 5.13 -0.47
CA ASN A 120 -4.84 3.88 -1.20
C ASN A 120 -3.45 3.86 -1.86
N ARG A 121 -2.74 2.72 -1.83
CA ARG A 121 -1.37 2.58 -2.36
C ARG A 121 -1.29 2.92 -3.86
N ASN A 122 -2.23 2.45 -4.66
CA ASN A 122 -2.25 2.72 -6.09
C ASN A 122 -2.63 4.16 -6.40
N ASP A 123 -3.56 4.76 -5.66
CA ASP A 123 -3.90 6.19 -5.83
C ASP A 123 -2.74 7.10 -5.45
N ALA A 124 -2.07 6.78 -4.34
CA ALA A 124 -0.84 7.39 -3.90
C ALA A 124 0.26 7.35 -4.98
N TRP A 125 0.47 6.19 -5.57
CA TRP A 125 1.42 6.00 -6.66
C TRP A 125 1.05 6.85 -7.88
N ARG A 126 -0.22 6.83 -8.31
CA ARG A 126 -0.69 7.67 -9.43
C ARG A 126 -0.48 9.17 -9.16
N GLN A 127 -0.69 9.63 -7.93
CA GLN A 127 -0.39 11.01 -7.55
C GLN A 127 1.10 11.33 -7.61
N TRP A 128 1.96 10.39 -7.23
CA TRP A 128 3.41 10.54 -7.38
C TRP A 128 3.81 10.59 -8.86
N GLN A 129 3.30 9.69 -9.69
CA GLN A 129 3.58 9.64 -11.13
C GLN A 129 3.20 10.93 -11.84
N ARG A 130 1.99 11.45 -11.57
CA ARG A 130 1.52 12.73 -12.12
C ARG A 130 2.47 13.88 -11.82
N ARG A 131 3.21 13.82 -10.71
CA ARG A 131 4.17 14.85 -10.29
C ARG A 131 5.57 14.69 -10.88
N HIS A 132 5.96 13.50 -11.34
CA HIS A 132 7.36 13.21 -11.71
C HIS A 132 7.54 12.89 -13.19
N SER A 133 6.83 11.89 -13.72
CA SER A 133 6.82 11.59 -15.15
C SER A 133 5.74 10.51 -15.37
N GLY A 134 4.71 10.79 -16.16
CA GLY A 134 3.61 9.84 -16.42
C GLY A 134 3.99 8.61 -17.26
N TRP A 135 5.25 8.19 -17.23
CA TRP A 135 5.86 7.11 -18.01
C TRP A 135 6.02 5.81 -17.22
N TRP A 136 5.65 5.81 -15.94
CA TRP A 136 5.77 4.65 -15.06
C TRP A 136 4.51 3.76 -15.10
N PRO A 137 4.59 2.47 -14.71
CA PRO A 137 3.45 1.53 -14.74
C PRO A 137 2.28 2.01 -13.87
N ASP A 138 1.03 1.76 -14.27
CA ASP A 138 -0.16 2.22 -13.50
C ASP A 138 -0.21 1.68 -12.05
N ALA A 139 0.42 0.53 -11.81
CA ALA A 139 0.58 -0.05 -10.49
C ALA A 139 1.90 0.36 -9.85
N ALA A 140 1.88 0.53 -8.53
CA ALA A 140 3.08 0.79 -7.75
C ALA A 140 4.10 -0.38 -7.91
N PRO A 141 5.34 -0.13 -8.36
CA PRO A 141 6.35 -1.17 -8.54
C PRO A 141 6.76 -1.78 -7.20
N GLU A 142 7.32 -2.98 -7.24
CA GLU A 142 8.11 -3.52 -6.13
C GLU A 142 9.24 -2.54 -5.77
N PRO A 143 9.51 -2.28 -4.48
CA PRO A 143 9.05 -3.00 -3.29
C PRO A 143 7.89 -2.30 -2.56
N MET A 144 7.06 -1.49 -3.23
CA MET A 144 5.95 -0.83 -2.53
C MET A 144 4.98 -1.90 -1.99
N GLY A 145 5.00 -2.20 -0.70
CA GLY A 145 4.18 -3.28 -0.15
C GLY A 145 4.90 -4.61 -0.03
N GLU A 146 6.18 -4.60 0.37
CA GLU A 146 6.79 -5.78 0.98
C GLU A 146 6.57 -5.74 2.50
N ALA A 147 6.30 -6.89 3.11
CA ALA A 147 6.35 -7.00 4.56
C ALA A 147 7.77 -6.68 5.01
N CYS A 148 7.89 -5.87 6.05
CA CYS A 148 9.17 -5.40 6.51
C CYS A 148 9.31 -5.71 7.97
N PRO A 149 10.21 -6.64 8.34
CA PRO A 149 10.76 -6.57 9.66
C PRO A 149 11.57 -5.27 9.74
N LEU A 150 11.14 -4.32 10.57
CA LEU A 150 11.75 -3.00 10.62
C LEU A 150 13.11 -3.09 11.32
N ILE A 151 14.15 -3.35 10.52
CA ILE A 151 15.56 -3.22 10.91
C ILE A 151 15.81 -1.73 11.22
N GLY A 152 15.65 -1.35 12.49
CA GLY A 152 15.90 0.00 13.01
C GLY A 152 15.18 0.33 14.31
N TYR A 153 14.15 -0.43 14.67
CA TYR A 153 13.39 -0.27 15.92
C TYR A 153 13.57 -1.51 16.81
N SER A 154 13.48 -1.35 18.13
CA SER A 154 13.57 -2.49 19.06
C SER A 154 12.32 -3.36 19.06
N HIS A 155 11.19 -2.84 18.57
CA HIS A 155 9.92 -3.53 18.52
C HIS A 155 9.20 -3.25 17.20
N GLU A 156 8.46 -4.24 16.72
CA GLU A 156 7.52 -4.13 15.61
C GLU A 156 6.11 -3.99 16.14
N HIS A 157 5.32 -3.19 15.44
CA HIS A 157 3.91 -2.99 15.78
C HIS A 157 3.05 -3.62 14.69
N SER A 158 1.94 -4.22 15.09
CA SER A 158 0.94 -4.73 14.17
C SER A 158 -0.44 -4.60 14.81
N PHE A 159 -1.49 -4.69 14.00
CA PHE A 159 -2.86 -4.56 14.50
C PHE A 159 -3.68 -5.80 14.19
N VAL A 160 -4.66 -6.09 15.04
CA VAL A 160 -5.70 -7.08 14.76
C VAL A 160 -7.06 -6.46 15.03
N MET A 161 -7.89 -6.40 13.99
CA MET A 161 -9.29 -6.01 14.14
C MET A 161 -10.11 -7.23 14.50
N ARG A 162 -10.81 -7.19 15.63
CA ARG A 162 -11.75 -8.24 16.03
C ARG A 162 -13.18 -7.78 15.86
N TYR A 163 -14.01 -8.75 15.53
CA TYR A 163 -15.42 -8.58 15.21
C TYR A 163 -16.22 -9.66 15.96
N PRO A 164 -17.50 -9.42 16.24
CA PRO A 164 -18.32 -10.40 16.95
C PRO A 164 -18.63 -11.64 16.10
N ASP A 165 -18.87 -11.44 14.79
CA ASP A 165 -19.50 -12.47 13.94
C ASP A 165 -18.64 -12.87 12.73
N ARG A 166 -17.34 -12.59 12.75
CA ARG A 166 -16.44 -12.90 11.63
C ARG A 166 -14.97 -13.03 12.07
N PRO A 167 -14.13 -13.68 11.25
CA PRO A 167 -12.71 -13.81 11.54
C PRO A 167 -12.02 -12.47 11.78
N PRO A 168 -10.99 -12.44 12.63
CA PRO A 168 -10.17 -11.25 12.83
C PRO A 168 -9.44 -10.85 11.56
N VAL A 169 -9.18 -9.55 11.40
CA VAL A 169 -8.39 -9.01 10.29
C VAL A 169 -7.02 -8.56 10.82
N PRO A 170 -5.95 -9.34 10.58
CA PRO A 170 -4.58 -8.93 10.88
C PRO A 170 -4.10 -7.85 9.92
N LEU A 171 -3.31 -6.92 10.45
CA LEU A 171 -2.68 -5.84 9.73
C LEU A 171 -1.21 -5.74 10.11
N ILE A 172 -0.34 -5.73 9.10
CA ILE A 172 1.11 -5.58 9.29
C ILE A 172 1.61 -4.36 8.54
N TYR A 173 2.69 -3.75 9.03
CA TYR A 173 3.33 -2.67 8.31
C TYR A 173 4.15 -3.21 7.14
N THR A 174 4.14 -2.45 6.05
CA THR A 174 4.96 -2.70 4.87
C THR A 174 6.10 -1.67 4.77
N CYS A 175 7.24 -2.09 4.24
CA CYS A 175 8.27 -1.19 3.71
C CYS A 175 8.07 -1.08 2.20
N GLY A 176 8.27 0.12 1.69
CA GLY A 176 7.92 0.43 0.31
C GLY A 176 8.00 1.93 0.07
N GLY A 177 9.10 2.38 -0.52
CA GLY A 177 9.40 3.80 -0.72
C GLY A 177 9.62 4.57 0.58
N GLN A 178 9.60 5.91 0.51
CA GLN A 178 9.85 6.82 1.65
C GLN A 178 8.75 6.82 2.73
N ALA A 179 7.67 6.04 2.58
CA ALA A 179 6.48 6.14 3.42
C ALA A 179 6.04 4.81 4.04
N GLY A 180 6.20 3.67 3.35
CA GLY A 180 5.61 2.42 3.81
C GLY A 180 4.08 2.50 3.99
N GLY A 181 3.47 1.40 4.42
CA GLY A 181 2.02 1.34 4.61
C GLY A 181 1.60 0.31 5.64
N LEU A 182 0.29 0.07 5.69
CA LEU A 182 -0.36 -0.98 6.47
C LEU A 182 -1.17 -1.85 5.51
N THR A 183 -1.01 -3.18 5.61
CA THR A 183 -1.64 -4.15 4.72
C THR A 183 -2.46 -5.18 5.48
N SER A 184 -3.59 -5.58 4.90
CA SER A 184 -4.39 -6.74 5.31
C SER A 184 -4.03 -8.00 4.50
N GLY A 185 -2.90 -7.98 3.78
CA GLY A 185 -2.47 -9.03 2.86
C GLY A 185 -3.16 -9.00 1.49
N THR A 186 -4.32 -8.33 1.40
CA THR A 186 -5.11 -8.17 0.17
C THR A 186 -5.33 -6.72 -0.25
N ARG A 187 -5.13 -5.78 0.68
CA ARG A 187 -5.33 -4.34 0.50
C ARG A 187 -4.27 -3.60 1.29
N THR A 188 -3.76 -2.52 0.72
CA THR A 188 -2.72 -1.71 1.37
C THR A 188 -3.14 -0.25 1.44
N ARG A 189 -2.83 0.38 2.58
CA ARG A 189 -2.97 1.82 2.77
C ARG A 189 -1.65 2.44 3.15
N MET A 190 -1.40 3.65 2.67
CA MET A 190 -0.17 4.36 2.91
C MET A 190 -0.24 5.11 4.24
N ASP A 191 0.77 4.91 5.07
CA ASP A 191 1.01 5.70 6.28
C ASP A 191 2.24 6.55 6.01
N TYR A 192 2.03 7.78 5.54
CA TYR A 192 3.13 8.71 5.20
C TYR A 192 3.85 9.29 6.41
N THR A 193 3.23 9.17 7.58
CA THR A 193 3.62 9.84 8.82
C THR A 193 3.93 8.82 9.91
N LYS A 194 4.44 7.64 9.54
CA LYS A 194 4.82 6.61 10.50
C LYS A 194 5.66 7.22 11.63
N PRO A 195 5.37 6.91 12.90
CA PRO A 195 4.44 5.87 13.39
C PRO A 195 3.04 6.36 13.79
N HIS A 196 2.44 7.38 13.14
CA HIS A 196 1.23 8.06 13.63
C HIS A 196 0.04 7.16 14.02
N LEU A 197 -0.18 6.01 13.35
CA LEU A 197 -1.27 5.11 13.72
C LEU A 197 -1.07 4.46 15.10
N VAL A 198 0.19 4.23 15.49
CA VAL A 198 0.53 3.78 16.84
C VAL A 198 0.25 4.88 17.84
N ASP A 199 0.62 6.12 17.53
CA ASP A 199 0.37 7.28 18.40
C ASP A 199 -1.14 7.53 18.58
N GLU A 200 -1.92 7.47 17.49
CA GLU A 200 -3.39 7.56 17.50
C GLU A 200 -4.01 6.45 18.34
N PHE A 201 -3.52 5.21 18.20
CA PHE A 201 -3.97 4.10 19.02
C PHE A 201 -3.69 4.35 20.50
N LEU A 202 -2.45 4.71 20.84
CA LEU A 202 -2.01 4.92 22.21
C LEU A 202 -2.73 6.09 22.87
N GLY A 203 -2.95 7.19 22.14
CA GLY A 203 -3.72 8.34 22.61
C GLY A 203 -5.16 7.96 22.96
N ARG A 204 -5.82 7.16 22.12
CA ARG A 204 -7.17 6.64 22.41
C ARG A 204 -7.18 5.64 23.56
N PHE A 205 -6.18 4.77 23.63
CA PHE A 205 -6.06 3.77 24.69
C PHE A 205 -5.90 4.42 26.07
N GLN A 206 -5.17 5.53 26.15
CA GLN A 206 -5.00 6.30 27.39
C GLN A 206 -6.27 7.01 27.87
N GLN A 207 -7.27 7.15 27.00
CA GLN A 207 -8.54 7.82 27.29
C GLN A 207 -9.66 6.83 27.72
N GLN A 208 -9.39 5.53 27.70
CA GLN A 208 -10.29 4.48 28.18
C GLN A 208 -10.21 4.34 29.69
#